data_AF-A0A7H4PVH6-F1
#
_entry.id   AF-A0A7H4PVH6-F1
#
_cell.length_a   1.000
_cell.length_b   1.000
_cell.length_c   1.000
_cell.angle_alpha   90.00
_cell.angle_beta   90.00
_cell.angle_gamma   90.00
#
_symmetry.space_group_name_H-M   'P 1'
#
loop_
_entity.id
_entity.type
_entity.pdbx_description
1 polymer ?
#
loop_
_entity_poly.entity_id
_entity_poly.type
_entity_poly.pdbx_seq_one_letter_code
_entity_poly.pdbx_strand_id
1 'polypeptide(L)'
;MKAIRPGMRTQAGASGFTLLEMLVVLVIAGLLVSLASLSLTRNPRTDLNEEAQRLALLFESAGDEAQVRARPVAWLPLDGGYRFDVRTGDGWRPLRDDLLGPRRWEGGVTGVAISYPGSDQRSDRVVFGTESIDAPVQVTLFSSAGRATIVGTGNGRYEVH
;
A
#
# COMPACT_ATOMS: atom_id res chain seq x y z
N MET A 1 25.23 24.20 84.03
CA MET A 1 25.87 23.48 82.91
C MET A 1 24.79 22.91 81.98
N LYS A 2 24.94 23.25 80.70
CA LYS A 2 24.32 22.81 79.44
C LYS A 2 23.34 21.61 79.41
N ALA A 3 22.18 21.87 78.80
CA ALA A 3 21.16 20.92 78.37
C ALA A 3 21.59 20.06 77.17
N ILE A 4 21.04 18.85 77.04
CA ILE A 4 21.09 18.07 75.79
C ILE A 4 19.71 17.41 75.58
N ARG A 5 18.97 17.91 74.59
CA ARG A 5 17.76 17.26 74.05
C ARG A 5 18.19 16.31 72.93
N PRO A 6 17.76 15.04 72.91
CA PRO A 6 18.03 14.17 71.77
C PRO A 6 17.09 14.56 70.62
N GLY A 7 17.68 14.88 69.47
CA GLY A 7 16.94 15.14 68.23
C GLY A 7 16.30 13.85 67.71
N MET A 8 14.98 13.89 67.52
CA MET A 8 14.21 12.82 66.90
C MET A 8 14.57 12.78 65.41
N ARG A 9 15.30 11.74 64.99
CA ARG A 9 15.57 11.47 63.57
C ARG A 9 14.30 10.91 62.94
N THR A 10 13.63 11.70 62.10
CA THR A 10 12.56 11.23 61.23
C THR A 10 13.16 10.20 60.26
N GLN A 11 12.92 8.91 60.51
CA GLN A 11 13.19 7.88 59.50
C GLN A 11 12.20 8.11 58.36
N ALA A 12 12.70 8.60 57.22
CA ALA A 12 11.97 8.53 55.97
C ALA A 12 11.84 7.04 55.63
N GLY A 13 10.64 6.49 55.81
CA GLY A 13 10.35 5.10 55.49
C GLY A 13 10.63 4.86 54.01
N ALA A 14 11.62 4.04 53.71
CA ALA A 14 11.78 3.47 52.39
C ALA A 14 10.61 2.51 52.17
N SER A 15 9.59 2.96 51.45
CA SER A 15 8.51 2.11 50.95
C SER A 15 9.10 1.13 49.95
N GLY A 16 9.36 -0.10 50.39
CA GLY A 16 9.83 -1.19 49.55
C GLY A 16 8.73 -1.60 48.57
N PHE A 17 9.10 -1.64 47.29
CA PHE A 17 8.27 -2.09 46.19
C PHE A 17 7.75 -3.52 46.49
N THR A 18 6.45 -3.71 46.50
CA THR A 18 5.88 -5.04 46.79
C THR A 18 5.89 -5.91 45.53
N LEU A 19 5.92 -7.24 45.69
CA LEU A 19 5.75 -8.17 44.57
C LEU A 19 4.44 -7.92 43.80
N LEU A 20 3.39 -7.50 44.52
CA LEU A 20 2.10 -7.14 43.95
C LEU A 20 2.22 -5.97 42.97
N GLU A 21 3.01 -4.96 43.33
CA GLU A 21 3.19 -3.75 42.52
C GLU A 21 3.91 -4.07 41.20
N MET A 22 4.95 -4.91 41.25
CA MET A 22 5.60 -5.41 40.04
C MET A 22 4.66 -6.28 39.19
N LEU A 23 3.83 -7.12 39.82
CA LEU A 23 2.83 -7.92 39.10
C LEU A 23 1.82 -7.03 38.37
N VAL A 24 1.30 -6.00 39.04
CA VAL A 24 0.36 -5.04 38.44
C VAL A 24 1.02 -4.29 37.27
N VAL A 25 2.27 -3.84 37.44
CA VAL A 25 3.02 -3.16 36.37
C VAL A 25 3.18 -4.06 35.15
N LEU A 26 3.55 -5.33 35.33
CA LEU A 26 3.71 -6.28 34.23
C LEU A 26 2.37 -6.60 33.54
N VAL A 27 1.28 -6.69 34.30
CA VAL A 27 -0.07 -6.88 33.75
C VAL A 27 -0.48 -5.67 32.90
N ILE A 28 -0.31 -4.45 33.40
CA ILE A 28 -0.65 -3.23 32.65
C ILE A 28 0.25 -3.12 31.42
N ALA A 29 1.56 -3.36 31.55
CA ALA A 29 2.49 -3.36 30.41
C ALA A 29 2.09 -4.39 29.36
N GLY A 30 1.73 -5.62 29.76
CA GLY A 30 1.24 -6.66 28.86
C GLY A 30 -0.06 -6.29 28.15
N LEU A 31 -1.00 -5.65 28.86
CA LEU A 31 -2.24 -5.13 28.27
C LEU A 31 -1.94 -4.01 27.27
N LEU A 32 -1.05 -3.07 27.62
CA LEU A 32 -0.64 -1.99 26.72
C LEU A 32 0.03 -2.52 25.46
N VAL A 33 0.94 -3.49 25.59
CA VAL A 33 1.58 -4.16 24.44
C VAL A 33 0.57 -4.90 23.58
N SER A 34 -0.38 -5.61 24.20
CA SER A 34 -1.46 -6.32 23.48
C SER A 34 -2.34 -5.35 22.70
N LEU A 35 -2.79 -4.26 23.32
CA LEU A 35 -3.60 -3.23 22.66
C LEU A 35 -2.82 -2.51 21.55
N ALA A 36 -1.54 -2.18 21.79
CA ALA A 36 -0.67 -1.59 20.78
C ALA A 36 -0.49 -2.52 19.57
N SER A 37 -0.35 -3.83 19.79
CA SER A 37 -0.21 -4.82 18.72
C SER A 37 -1.43 -4.90 17.79
N LEU A 38 -2.64 -4.73 18.33
CA LEU A 38 -3.88 -4.72 17.53
C LEU A 38 -3.94 -3.49 16.62
N SER A 39 -3.48 -2.33 17.11
CA SER A 39 -3.41 -1.08 16.33
C SER A 39 -2.41 -1.13 15.17
N LEU A 40 -1.46 -2.08 15.17
CA LEU A 40 -0.51 -2.29 14.06
C LEU A 40 -1.11 -3.09 12.89
N THR A 41 -2.32 -3.63 13.03
CA THR A 41 -2.98 -4.32 11.92
C THR A 41 -3.43 -3.27 10.90
N ARG A 42 -2.68 -3.09 9.81
CA ARG A 42 -3.11 -2.24 8.70
C ARG A 42 -4.49 -2.68 8.22
N ASN A 43 -5.35 -1.71 7.93
CA ASN A 43 -6.68 -1.98 7.40
C ASN A 43 -6.54 -2.52 5.96
N PRO A 44 -6.91 -3.77 5.67
CA PRO A 44 -6.72 -4.36 4.35
C PRO A 44 -7.43 -3.60 3.22
N ARG A 45 -8.51 -2.87 3.51
CA ARG A 45 -9.17 -2.00 2.53
C ARG A 45 -8.35 -0.75 2.23
N THR A 46 -7.69 -0.19 3.24
CA THR A 46 -6.78 0.94 3.06
C THR A 46 -5.59 0.51 2.22
N ASP A 47 -4.97 -0.63 2.54
CA ASP A 47 -3.84 -1.15 1.76
C ASP A 47 -4.22 -1.43 0.29
N LEU A 48 -5.42 -1.97 0.04
CA LEU A 48 -5.92 -2.17 -1.33
C LEU A 48 -6.10 -0.85 -2.09
N ASN A 49 -6.64 0.18 -1.43
CA ASN A 49 -6.81 1.51 -2.03
C ASN A 49 -5.46 2.19 -2.29
N GLU A 50 -4.49 2.05 -1.37
CA GLU A 50 -3.13 2.55 -1.56
C GLU A 50 -2.46 1.87 -2.77
N GLU A 51 -2.65 0.56 -2.94
CA GLU A 51 -2.14 -0.16 -4.11
C GLU A 51 -2.80 0.32 -5.41
N ALA A 52 -4.12 0.54 -5.41
CA ALA A 52 -4.82 1.10 -6.55
C ALA A 52 -4.34 2.52 -6.91
N GLN A 53 -4.10 3.37 -5.91
CA GLN A 53 -3.55 4.72 -6.10
C GLN A 53 -2.12 4.69 -6.65
N ARG A 54 -1.28 3.80 -6.12
CA ARG A 54 0.08 3.58 -6.63
C ARG A 54 0.05 3.14 -8.09
N LEU A 55 -0.84 2.21 -8.43
CA LEU A 55 -0.99 1.71 -9.79
C LEU A 55 -1.51 2.79 -10.75
N ALA A 56 -2.44 3.64 -10.32
CA ALA A 56 -2.91 4.78 -11.10
C ALA A 56 -1.76 5.73 -11.49
N LEU A 57 -0.85 6.05 -10.55
CA LEU A 57 0.33 6.86 -10.84
C LEU A 57 1.31 6.19 -11.82
N LEU A 58 1.44 4.86 -11.72
CA LEU A 58 2.26 4.09 -12.66
C LEU A 58 1.63 4.06 -14.07
N PHE A 59 0.30 4.09 -14.17
CA PHE A 59 -0.38 4.20 -15.46
C PHE A 59 -0.16 5.56 -16.12
N GLU A 60 -0.21 6.65 -15.34
CA GLU A 60 0.18 7.99 -15.83
C GLU A 60 1.64 7.97 -16.34
N SER A 61 2.55 7.42 -15.53
CA SER A 61 3.97 7.29 -15.90
C SER A 61 4.19 6.42 -17.14
N ALA A 62 3.41 5.36 -17.33
CA ALA A 62 3.50 4.48 -18.49
C ALA A 62 3.01 5.17 -19.78
N GLY A 63 1.98 6.03 -19.68
CA GLY A 63 1.53 6.88 -20.79
C GLY A 63 2.59 7.90 -21.18
N ASP A 64 3.17 8.60 -20.20
CA ASP A 64 4.28 9.54 -20.43
C ASP A 64 5.47 8.83 -21.10
N GLU A 65 5.84 7.65 -20.61
CA GLU A 65 6.93 6.85 -21.17
C GLU A 65 6.64 6.41 -22.61
N ALA A 66 5.39 6.02 -22.91
CA ALA A 66 4.98 5.62 -24.25
C ALA A 66 5.12 6.78 -25.25
N GLN A 67 4.75 8.00 -24.83
CA GLN A 67 4.93 9.22 -25.61
C GLN A 67 6.42 9.56 -25.80
N VAL A 68 7.22 9.53 -24.73
CA VAL A 68 8.67 9.82 -24.76
C VAL A 68 9.42 8.85 -25.67
N ARG A 69 9.10 7.55 -25.61
CA ARG A 69 9.73 6.52 -26.45
C ARG A 69 9.16 6.45 -27.87
N ALA A 70 8.05 7.14 -28.14
CA ALA A 70 7.23 6.97 -29.33
C ALA A 70 6.90 5.48 -29.60
N ARG A 71 6.63 4.72 -28.53
CA ARG A 71 6.31 3.28 -28.59
C ARG A 71 5.27 2.93 -27.53
N PRO A 72 4.21 2.19 -27.89
CA PRO A 72 3.22 1.75 -26.91
C PRO A 72 3.84 0.97 -25.74
N VAL A 73 3.34 1.24 -24.55
CA VAL A 73 3.64 0.49 -23.32
C VAL A 73 2.37 -0.29 -22.95
N ALA A 74 2.51 -1.48 -22.39
CA ALA A 74 1.39 -2.27 -21.91
C ALA A 74 1.63 -2.70 -20.48
N TRP A 75 0.61 -2.56 -19.64
CA TRP A 75 0.57 -3.15 -18.32
C TRP A 75 -0.10 -4.52 -18.38
N LEU A 76 0.53 -5.50 -17.73
CA LEU A 76 0.05 -6.88 -17.69
C LEU A 76 -0.02 -7.36 -16.22
N PRO A 77 -1.22 -7.67 -15.70
CA PRO A 77 -1.36 -8.38 -14.44
C PRO A 77 -0.88 -9.83 -14.56
N LEU A 78 -0.25 -10.33 -13.50
CA LEU A 78 0.30 -11.67 -13.38
C LEU A 78 -0.13 -12.28 -12.04
N ASP A 79 0.12 -13.57 -11.88
CA ASP A 79 -0.05 -14.23 -10.60
C ASP A 79 0.94 -13.64 -9.58
N GLY A 80 0.40 -13.00 -8.54
CA GLY A 80 1.19 -12.40 -7.46
C GLY A 80 1.87 -11.07 -7.78
N GLY A 81 1.66 -10.49 -8.97
CA GLY A 81 2.17 -9.17 -9.30
C GLY A 81 1.74 -8.63 -10.67
N TYR A 82 2.52 -7.71 -11.20
CA TYR A 82 2.33 -7.17 -12.54
C TYR A 82 3.65 -6.69 -13.12
N ARG A 83 3.65 -6.38 -14.41
CA ARG A 83 4.78 -5.76 -15.09
C ARG A 83 4.31 -4.84 -16.21
N PHE A 84 5.25 -4.03 -16.70
CA PHE A 84 5.08 -3.28 -17.93
C PHE A 84 5.93 -3.88 -19.04
N ASP A 85 5.38 -3.96 -20.24
CA ASP A 85 6.04 -4.38 -21.46
C ASP A 85 6.02 -3.22 -22.46
N VAL A 86 7.07 -3.05 -23.27
CA VAL A 86 7.13 -2.08 -24.37
C VAL A 86 6.98 -2.79 -25.71
N ARG A 87 6.30 -2.16 -26.67
CA ARG A 87 6.16 -2.68 -28.02
C ARG A 87 7.48 -2.52 -28.78
N THR A 88 7.99 -3.63 -29.29
CA THR A 88 9.14 -3.70 -30.19
C THR A 88 8.73 -4.30 -31.54
N GLY A 89 9.62 -4.25 -32.54
CA GLY A 89 9.36 -4.86 -33.85
C GLY A 89 9.05 -6.36 -33.76
N ASP A 90 9.65 -7.05 -32.79
CA ASP A 90 9.49 -8.49 -32.58
C ASP A 90 8.34 -8.84 -31.60
N GLY A 91 7.57 -7.84 -31.15
CA GLY A 91 6.47 -8.00 -30.18
C GLY A 91 6.71 -7.29 -28.85
N TRP A 92 5.98 -7.70 -27.82
CA TRP A 92 6.06 -7.11 -26.47
C TRP A 92 7.30 -7.61 -25.73
N ARG A 93 8.04 -6.70 -25.10
CA ARG A 93 9.21 -7.03 -24.26
C ARG A 93 9.13 -6.33 -22.91
N PRO A 94 9.52 -6.99 -21.80
CA PRO A 94 9.42 -6.40 -20.47
C PRO A 94 10.32 -5.18 -20.32
N LEU A 95 9.76 -4.11 -19.74
CA LEU A 95 10.53 -3.00 -19.19
C LEU A 95 11.19 -3.45 -17.89
N ARG A 96 12.44 -3.02 -17.70
CA ARG A 96 13.29 -3.39 -16.55
C ARG A 96 13.96 -2.17 -15.92
N ASP A 97 13.42 -0.98 -16.15
CA ASP A 97 13.85 0.23 -15.47
C ASP A 97 13.28 0.29 -14.04
N ASP A 98 13.80 1.21 -13.24
CA ASP A 98 13.44 1.33 -11.81
C ASP A 98 11.98 1.74 -11.60
N LEU A 99 11.39 2.46 -12.55
CA LEU A 99 10.03 2.98 -12.44
C LEU A 99 8.98 1.93 -12.85
N LEU A 100 9.11 1.39 -14.07
CA LEU A 100 8.14 0.49 -14.72
C LEU A 100 8.61 -0.98 -14.75
N GLY A 101 9.55 -1.34 -13.88
CA GLY A 101 9.96 -2.73 -13.67
C GLY A 101 8.85 -3.61 -13.07
N PRO A 102 9.04 -4.95 -13.07
CA PRO A 102 8.10 -5.89 -12.48
C PRO A 102 7.92 -5.66 -10.98
N ARG A 103 6.67 -5.74 -10.50
CA ARG A 103 6.32 -5.53 -9.09
C ARG A 103 5.42 -6.64 -8.58
N ARG A 104 5.53 -6.95 -7.28
CA ARG A 104 4.60 -7.85 -6.59
C ARG A 104 3.38 -7.06 -6.13
N TRP A 105 2.25 -7.74 -6.03
CA TRP A 105 1.03 -7.15 -5.48
C TRP A 105 1.21 -6.80 -4.00
N GLU A 106 0.77 -5.61 -3.63
CA GLU A 106 0.47 -5.22 -2.26
C GLU A 106 -1.06 -5.28 -2.03
N GLY A 107 -1.54 -4.91 -0.83
CA GLY A 107 -2.99 -4.81 -0.56
C GLY A 107 -3.79 -6.11 -0.63
N GLY A 108 -3.11 -7.26 -0.68
CA GLY A 108 -3.74 -8.58 -0.75
C GLY A 108 -4.50 -8.83 -2.05
N VAL A 109 -4.08 -8.22 -3.18
CA VAL A 109 -4.74 -8.41 -4.48
C VAL A 109 -4.73 -9.89 -4.87
N THR A 110 -5.92 -10.43 -5.12
CA THR A 110 -6.16 -11.82 -5.53
C THR A 110 -6.62 -11.93 -6.98
N GLY A 111 -7.02 -10.82 -7.61
CA GLY A 111 -7.47 -10.82 -8.99
C GLY A 111 -7.60 -9.43 -9.58
N VAL A 112 -7.67 -9.39 -10.92
CA VAL A 112 -7.81 -8.16 -11.71
C VAL A 112 -8.86 -8.38 -12.80
N ALA A 113 -9.71 -7.39 -13.02
CA ALA A 113 -10.53 -7.29 -14.23
C ALA A 113 -10.21 -6.00 -14.98
N ILE A 114 -10.08 -6.10 -16.31
CA ILE A 114 -9.89 -4.97 -17.21
C ILE A 114 -11.10 -4.91 -18.14
N SER A 115 -11.72 -3.74 -18.25
CA SER A 115 -12.85 -3.49 -19.14
C SER A 115 -12.75 -2.11 -19.79
N TYR A 116 -13.08 -2.04 -21.08
CA TYR A 116 -13.16 -0.79 -21.82
C TYR A 116 -14.65 -0.41 -21.97
N PRO A 117 -15.10 0.71 -21.38
CA PRO A 117 -16.49 1.15 -21.47
C PRO A 117 -16.96 1.24 -22.92
N GLY A 118 -18.14 0.69 -23.22
CA GLY A 118 -18.67 0.64 -24.59
C GLY A 118 -18.16 -0.54 -25.42
N SER A 119 -17.37 -1.45 -24.84
CA SER A 119 -17.00 -2.72 -25.45
C SER A 119 -17.30 -3.89 -24.52
N ASP A 120 -17.69 -5.03 -25.10
CA ASP A 120 -17.83 -6.31 -24.37
C ASP A 120 -16.50 -7.10 -24.35
N GLN A 121 -15.42 -6.49 -24.86
CA GLN A 121 -14.12 -7.13 -24.97
C GLN A 121 -13.42 -7.12 -23.61
N ARG A 122 -13.13 -8.31 -23.09
CA ARG A 122 -12.26 -8.48 -21.93
C ARG A 122 -10.81 -8.56 -22.40
N SER A 123 -9.96 -7.69 -21.88
CA SER A 123 -8.54 -7.66 -22.19
C SER A 123 -7.71 -8.27 -21.08
N ASP A 124 -6.59 -8.87 -21.44
CA ASP A 124 -5.57 -9.38 -20.51
C ASP A 124 -4.59 -8.28 -20.07
N ARG A 125 -4.53 -7.17 -20.81
CA ARG A 125 -3.58 -6.06 -20.62
C ARG A 125 -4.25 -4.71 -20.83
N VAL A 126 -3.65 -3.69 -20.24
CA VAL A 126 -3.94 -2.28 -20.56
C VAL A 126 -2.84 -1.77 -21.47
N VAL A 127 -3.18 -1.17 -22.60
CA VAL A 127 -2.21 -0.57 -23.53
C VAL A 127 -2.29 0.95 -23.41
N PHE A 128 -1.14 1.58 -23.20
CA PHE A 128 -0.94 3.02 -23.23
C PHE A 128 -0.39 3.40 -24.60
N GLY A 129 -1.16 4.21 -25.33
CA GLY A 129 -0.81 4.68 -26.66
C GLY A 129 0.31 5.72 -26.65
N THR A 130 0.72 6.15 -27.84
CA THR A 130 1.65 7.28 -28.01
C THR A 130 0.91 8.60 -28.21
N GLU A 131 -0.42 8.56 -28.11
CA GLU A 131 -1.35 9.66 -28.34
C GLU A 131 -1.78 10.28 -27.00
N SER A 132 -2.07 11.58 -27.01
CA SER A 132 -2.46 12.28 -25.77
C SER A 132 -3.89 11.98 -25.31
N ILE A 133 -4.66 11.22 -26.10
CA ILE A 133 -6.05 10.86 -25.81
C ILE A 133 -6.21 9.35 -25.98
N ASP A 134 -6.30 8.63 -24.88
CA ASP A 134 -6.50 7.18 -24.86
C ASP A 134 -7.99 6.81 -24.71
N ALA A 135 -8.35 5.58 -25.07
CA ALA A 135 -9.67 5.05 -24.79
C ALA A 135 -9.89 4.93 -23.26
N PRO A 136 -11.08 5.30 -22.75
CA PRO A 136 -11.40 5.08 -21.34
C PRO A 136 -11.22 3.61 -20.96
N VAL A 137 -10.66 3.36 -19.78
CA VAL A 137 -10.42 2.00 -19.28
C VAL A 137 -10.78 1.92 -17.80
N GLN A 138 -11.34 0.78 -17.39
CA GLN A 138 -11.56 0.47 -15.98
C GLN A 138 -10.75 -0.77 -15.61
N VAL A 139 -9.95 -0.64 -14.56
CA VAL A 139 -9.17 -1.73 -13.96
C VAL A 139 -9.66 -1.92 -12.54
N THR A 140 -10.27 -3.07 -12.26
CA THR A 140 -10.72 -3.42 -10.91
C THR A 140 -9.77 -4.40 -10.27
N LEU A 141 -9.21 -4.03 -9.12
CA LEU A 141 -8.44 -4.91 -8.24
C LEU A 141 -9.38 -5.57 -7.25
N PHE A 142 -9.23 -6.88 -7.05
CA PHE A 142 -10.01 -7.66 -6.08
C PHE A 142 -9.09 -8.16 -4.97
N SER A 143 -9.59 -8.16 -3.73
CA SER A 143 -8.95 -8.80 -2.58
C SER A 143 -10.00 -9.45 -1.68
N SER A 144 -9.57 -10.13 -0.62
CA SER A 144 -10.48 -10.62 0.43
C SER A 144 -11.20 -9.50 1.19
N ALA A 145 -10.67 -8.27 1.12
CA ALA A 145 -11.20 -7.12 1.85
C ALA A 145 -12.26 -6.32 1.06
N GLY A 146 -12.30 -6.50 -0.27
CA GLY A 146 -13.19 -5.79 -1.17
C GLY A 146 -12.63 -5.66 -2.59
N ARG A 147 -12.95 -4.54 -3.23
CA ARG A 147 -12.45 -4.17 -4.56
C ARG A 147 -12.14 -2.68 -4.60
N ALA A 148 -11.19 -2.29 -5.44
CA ALA A 148 -10.87 -0.90 -5.78
C ALA A 148 -10.86 -0.78 -7.31
N THR A 149 -11.39 0.31 -7.85
CA THR A 149 -11.51 0.49 -9.30
C THR A 149 -10.72 1.71 -9.75
N ILE A 150 -9.79 1.51 -10.66
CA ILE A 150 -9.04 2.56 -11.34
C ILE A 150 -9.74 2.88 -12.65
N VAL A 151 -10.04 4.14 -12.89
CA VAL A 151 -10.72 4.63 -14.10
C VAL A 151 -9.80 5.58 -14.84
N GLY A 152 -9.42 5.22 -16.06
CA GLY A 152 -8.76 6.13 -17.01
C GLY A 152 -9.79 6.96 -17.74
N THR A 153 -9.72 8.29 -17.60
CA THR A 153 -10.70 9.23 -18.19
C THR A 153 -10.42 9.58 -19.65
N GLY A 154 -9.33 9.03 -20.22
CA GLY A 154 -8.93 9.20 -21.62
C GLY A 154 -8.09 10.44 -21.90
N ASN A 155 -7.81 11.29 -20.91
CA ASN A 155 -6.91 12.44 -21.03
C ASN A 155 -5.54 12.22 -20.35
N GLY A 156 -5.17 10.95 -20.16
CA GLY A 156 -3.96 10.55 -19.43
C GLY A 156 -4.09 10.57 -17.90
N ARG A 157 -5.25 10.91 -17.32
CA ARG A 157 -5.48 10.85 -15.86
C ARG A 157 -6.15 9.54 -15.45
N TYR A 158 -5.76 9.06 -14.27
CA TYR A 158 -6.35 7.87 -13.64
C TYR A 158 -6.86 8.18 -12.24
N GLU A 159 -8.12 7.82 -11.96
CA GLU A 159 -8.80 8.06 -10.68
C GLU A 159 -9.19 6.74 -10.01
N VAL A 160 -9.20 6.72 -8.67
CA VAL A 160 -9.53 5.51 -7.87
C VAL A 160 -10.87 5.69 -7.16
N HIS A 161 -11.74 4.69 -7.26
CA HIS A 161 -13.06 4.63 -6.65
C HIS A 161 -13.31 3.33 -5.88
#